data_AF-V8C4K3-F1
#
_entry.id   AF-V8C4K3-F1
#
_cell.length_a   1.000
_cell.length_b   1.000
_cell.length_c   1.000
_cell.angle_alpha   90.00
_cell.angle_beta   90.00
_cell.angle_gamma   90.00
#
_symmetry.space_group_name_H-M   'P 1'
#
loop_
_entity.id
_entity.type
_entity.pdbx_description
1 polymer ?
#
loop_
_entity_poly.entity_id
_entity_poly.type
_entity_poly.pdbx_seq_one_letter_code
_entity_poly.pdbx_strand_id
1 'polypeptide(L)'
;MVRDNREAETEMERRRRRRKAEKLRGLKRRRRRLVLAILAVLFLPIIGARIYFGVNPVILKNSVIDVELKDSVNLKKNIRYVFAGKASQVKITGSVDNTKEGDYRVTYSWRGRKKTVTVKVRDTKPPVLEMKNSYTVDLGGAVTADDFVKKVKDASEVSLKILNAKKWDKAGEYSISVEAKDIYGNKTTGKSKLILEEDKTPPEISGAEDTEILQGKTMDFSSGVTVKDNADPDPSLSVDSTKADLNTPGTYVVTYVAKDRSGNETKVERKITVKANPEWKEKIVYLTFDDGPSENTGKILDILKQYNIKGTFFVTGNHREHDDLIKRAFDEGNSIGLHTYTHDYATVYASEQAYFDDLQKVSDLVEKITGEKSTLIRFPGGSSNTVSADYVQGLMTTLTKAVHEKGYEYFDWNCDSTDASGNNVAVSKLVQNATLCSADHVTILMHDTDAKDTTVEALPQIIEYYRGQGYSFKGLTKDSVAAHHRVNN
;
A
#
# COMPACT_ATOMS: atom_id res chain seq x y z
N MET A 1 -46.95 96.50 99.34
CA MET A 1 -46.08 96.09 98.21
C MET A 1 -45.69 94.61 98.39
N VAL A 2 -46.66 93.67 98.32
CA VAL A 2 -46.45 92.22 98.64
C VAL A 2 -47.16 91.27 97.65
N ARG A 3 -47.80 91.78 96.58
CA ARG A 3 -48.58 90.93 95.64
C ARG A 3 -47.90 90.62 94.29
N ASP A 4 -46.78 91.26 93.95
CA ASP A 4 -46.23 91.20 92.58
C ASP A 4 -45.15 90.12 92.34
N ASN A 5 -44.64 89.46 93.38
CA ASN A 5 -43.51 88.51 93.24
C ASN A 5 -43.92 87.04 93.06
N ARG A 6 -45.19 86.65 93.28
CA ARG A 6 -45.62 85.24 93.16
C ARG A 6 -46.04 84.82 91.75
N GLU A 7 -46.50 85.74 90.91
CA GLU A 7 -46.88 85.40 89.52
C GLU A 7 -45.66 85.24 88.60
N ALA A 8 -44.58 85.99 88.85
CA ALA A 8 -43.34 85.93 88.08
C ALA A 8 -42.58 84.60 88.23
N GLU A 9 -42.60 83.97 89.43
CA GLU A 9 -41.94 82.67 89.66
C GLU A 9 -42.65 81.51 88.91
N THR A 10 -43.99 81.53 88.85
CA THR A 10 -44.77 80.50 88.15
C THR A 10 -44.62 80.51 86.63
N GLU A 11 -44.42 81.69 86.02
CA GLU A 11 -44.16 81.78 84.58
C GLU A 11 -42.71 81.39 84.22
N MET A 12 -41.75 81.74 85.08
CA MET A 12 -40.35 81.39 84.90
C MET A 12 -40.12 79.87 84.92
N GLU A 13 -40.79 79.13 85.81
CA GLU A 13 -40.75 77.67 85.83
C GLU A 13 -41.41 77.03 84.60
N ARG A 14 -42.55 77.55 84.13
CA ARG A 14 -43.19 77.06 82.89
C ARG A 14 -42.30 77.30 81.66
N ARG A 15 -41.62 78.45 81.58
CA ARG A 15 -40.62 78.74 80.53
C ARG A 15 -39.40 77.81 80.63
N ARG A 16 -38.92 77.51 81.85
CA ARG A 16 -37.85 76.53 82.09
C ARG A 16 -38.23 75.13 81.64
N ARG A 17 -39.45 74.66 81.96
CA ARG A 17 -39.96 73.35 81.52
C ARG A 17 -40.14 73.27 80.01
N ARG A 18 -40.67 74.33 79.36
CA ARG A 18 -40.75 74.43 77.88
C ARG A 18 -39.37 74.40 77.22
N ARG A 19 -38.41 75.19 77.73
CA ARG A 19 -37.01 75.19 77.24
C ARG A 19 -36.32 73.85 77.44
N LYS A 20 -36.54 73.17 78.57
CA LYS A 20 -36.02 71.80 78.80
C LYS A 20 -36.65 70.81 77.82
N ALA A 21 -37.97 70.87 77.60
CA ALA A 21 -38.67 70.02 76.65
C ALA A 21 -38.23 70.26 75.19
N GLU A 22 -38.00 71.53 74.79
CA GLU A 22 -37.44 71.89 73.49
C GLU A 22 -35.99 71.44 73.32
N LYS A 23 -35.13 71.63 74.34
CA LYS A 23 -33.76 71.07 74.35
C LYS A 23 -33.77 69.55 74.22
N LEU A 24 -34.65 68.86 74.95
CA LEU A 24 -34.80 67.40 74.87
C LEU A 24 -35.32 66.96 73.49
N ARG A 25 -36.28 67.68 72.90
CA ARG A 25 -36.77 67.46 71.52
C ARG A 25 -35.67 67.71 70.49
N GLY A 26 -34.84 68.73 70.68
CA GLY A 26 -33.67 69.05 69.84
C GLY A 26 -32.57 67.99 69.92
N LEU A 27 -32.25 67.49 71.13
CA LEU A 27 -31.32 66.38 71.35
C LEU A 27 -31.84 65.07 70.76
N LYS A 28 -33.13 64.75 70.92
CA LYS A 28 -33.77 63.60 70.26
C LYS A 28 -33.71 63.72 68.73
N ARG A 29 -33.92 64.91 68.15
CA ARG A 29 -33.77 65.16 66.70
C ARG A 29 -32.32 65.00 66.22
N ARG A 30 -31.32 65.51 66.95
CA ARG A 30 -29.89 65.33 66.63
C ARG A 30 -29.47 63.86 66.72
N ARG A 31 -29.86 63.15 67.78
CA ARG A 31 -29.60 61.70 67.93
C ARG A 31 -30.24 60.89 66.80
N ARG A 32 -31.47 61.21 66.40
CA ARG A 32 -32.15 60.56 65.27
C ARG A 32 -31.43 60.82 63.93
N ARG A 33 -30.95 62.04 63.68
CA ARG A 33 -30.15 62.37 62.48
C ARG A 33 -28.79 61.66 62.47
N LEU A 34 -28.10 61.59 63.62
CA LEU A 34 -26.84 60.88 63.75
C LEU A 34 -27.00 59.37 63.51
N VAL A 35 -28.04 58.76 64.09
CA VAL A 35 -28.38 57.35 63.84
C VAL A 35 -28.70 57.12 62.36
N LEU A 36 -29.47 57.99 61.72
CA LEU A 36 -29.76 57.88 60.27
C LEU A 36 -28.50 58.04 59.40
N ALA A 37 -27.56 58.92 59.77
CA ALA A 37 -26.29 59.09 59.05
C ALA A 37 -25.39 57.86 59.19
N ILE A 38 -25.29 57.28 60.40
CA ILE A 38 -24.55 56.03 60.64
C ILE A 38 -25.19 54.87 59.87
N LEU A 39 -26.53 54.77 59.91
CA LEU A 39 -27.26 53.78 59.12
C LEU A 39 -27.02 53.99 57.61
N ALA A 40 -27.02 55.22 57.10
CA ALA A 40 -26.72 55.48 55.69
C ALA A 40 -25.29 55.06 55.32
N VAL A 41 -24.28 55.35 56.14
CA VAL A 41 -22.89 54.91 55.89
C VAL A 41 -22.75 53.39 55.94
N LEU A 42 -23.52 52.71 56.79
CA LEU A 42 -23.53 51.24 56.85
C LEU A 42 -24.32 50.60 55.69
N PHE A 43 -25.46 51.18 55.31
CA PHE A 43 -26.36 50.59 54.31
C PHE A 43 -26.06 51.00 52.87
N LEU A 44 -25.47 52.17 52.61
CA LEU A 44 -25.12 52.62 51.25
C LEU A 44 -24.15 51.65 50.54
N PRO A 45 -23.07 51.15 51.17
CA PRO A 45 -22.21 50.13 50.57
C PRO A 45 -22.95 48.80 50.35
N ILE A 46 -23.86 48.43 51.26
CA ILE A 46 -24.66 47.20 51.15
C ILE A 46 -25.65 47.32 50.00
N ILE A 47 -26.32 48.46 49.84
CA ILE A 47 -27.23 48.76 48.74
C ILE A 47 -26.45 48.82 47.43
N GLY A 48 -25.30 49.50 47.40
CA GLY A 48 -24.42 49.56 46.24
C GLY A 48 -23.91 48.18 45.82
N ALA A 49 -23.47 47.35 46.77
CA ALA A 49 -23.08 45.97 46.53
C ALA A 49 -24.26 45.12 46.03
N ARG A 50 -25.46 45.28 46.61
CA ARG A 50 -26.68 44.58 46.19
C ARG A 50 -27.09 44.97 44.77
N ILE A 51 -26.95 46.24 44.39
CA ILE A 51 -27.18 46.73 43.02
C ILE A 51 -26.12 46.15 42.08
N TYR A 52 -24.84 46.27 42.43
CA TYR A 52 -23.73 45.78 41.63
C TYR A 52 -23.83 44.28 41.36
N PHE A 53 -24.06 43.47 42.39
CA PHE A 53 -24.25 42.02 42.27
C PHE A 53 -25.62 41.64 41.70
N GLY A 54 -26.62 42.52 41.77
CA GLY A 54 -27.89 42.34 41.06
C GLY A 54 -27.73 42.49 39.54
N VAL A 55 -26.83 43.37 39.09
CA VAL A 55 -26.49 43.56 37.67
C VAL A 55 -25.46 42.53 37.19
N ASN A 56 -24.48 42.18 38.05
CA ASN A 56 -23.41 41.21 37.78
C ASN A 56 -23.46 40.03 38.75
N PRO A 57 -24.45 39.12 38.61
CA PRO A 57 -24.69 38.09 39.61
C PRO A 57 -23.71 36.90 39.52
N VAL A 58 -22.86 36.85 38.49
CA VAL A 58 -21.78 35.86 38.32
C VAL A 58 -20.46 36.59 38.10
N ILE A 59 -19.51 36.37 39.02
CA ILE A 59 -18.15 36.88 38.90
C ILE A 59 -17.26 35.74 38.40
N LEU A 60 -16.62 35.98 37.27
CA LEU A 60 -15.65 35.06 36.68
C LEU A 60 -14.24 35.46 37.11
N LYS A 61 -13.33 34.48 37.21
CA LYS A 61 -11.91 34.73 37.49
C LYS A 61 -11.27 35.45 36.32
N ASN A 62 -11.42 34.89 35.11
CA ASN A 62 -10.82 35.41 33.88
C ASN A 62 -11.87 35.60 32.77
N SER A 63 -11.63 36.59 31.89
CA SER A 63 -12.39 36.82 30.65
C SER A 63 -11.87 36.00 29.46
N VAL A 64 -10.64 35.49 29.57
CA VAL A 64 -10.00 34.54 28.64
C VAL A 64 -9.55 33.32 29.45
N ILE A 65 -9.84 32.12 28.96
CA ILE A 65 -9.44 30.86 29.58
C ILE A 65 -8.52 30.15 28.60
N ASP A 66 -7.25 29.98 28.95
CA ASP A 66 -6.32 29.19 28.16
C ASP A 66 -6.47 27.71 28.54
N VAL A 67 -6.56 26.86 27.52
CA VAL A 67 -6.77 25.42 27.62
C VAL A 67 -5.72 24.74 26.75
N GLU A 68 -5.05 23.75 27.32
CA GLU A 68 -4.12 22.92 26.57
C GLU A 68 -4.88 21.97 25.64
N LEU A 69 -4.36 21.77 24.42
CA LEU A 69 -4.89 20.82 23.46
C LEU A 69 -4.97 19.41 24.07
N LYS A 70 -6.11 18.74 23.87
CA LYS A 70 -6.48 17.40 24.40
C LYS A 70 -6.56 17.27 25.94
N ASP A 71 -6.27 18.32 26.73
CA ASP A 71 -6.48 18.30 28.18
C ASP A 71 -7.96 18.51 28.54
N SER A 72 -8.38 17.96 29.69
CA SER A 72 -9.77 18.08 30.15
C SER A 72 -10.17 19.53 30.48
N VAL A 73 -11.31 20.00 29.96
CA VAL A 73 -11.80 21.38 30.18
C VAL A 73 -12.81 21.44 31.32
N ASN A 74 -12.49 22.16 32.41
CA ASN A 74 -13.43 22.39 33.52
C ASN A 74 -13.81 23.88 33.65
N LEU A 75 -14.82 24.28 32.89
CA LEU A 75 -15.31 25.67 32.82
C LEU A 75 -15.89 26.17 34.16
N LYS A 76 -16.42 25.28 35.00
CA LYS A 76 -16.97 25.67 36.31
C LYS A 76 -15.90 26.27 37.24
N LYS A 77 -14.62 25.88 37.08
CA LYS A 77 -13.51 26.44 37.87
C LYS A 77 -13.28 27.94 37.62
N ASN A 78 -13.78 28.49 36.50
CA ASN A 78 -13.67 29.92 36.21
C ASN A 78 -14.70 30.77 36.97
N ILE A 79 -15.70 30.15 37.61
CA ILE A 79 -16.65 30.89 38.46
C ILE A 79 -15.96 31.22 39.79
N ARG A 80 -15.74 32.50 40.07
CA ARG A 80 -15.17 32.99 41.34
C ARG A 80 -16.25 33.10 42.42
N TYR A 81 -17.41 33.64 42.05
CA TYR A 81 -18.50 33.90 42.99
C TYR A 81 -19.86 33.98 42.27
N VAL A 82 -20.91 33.50 42.96
CA VAL A 82 -22.31 33.61 42.49
C VAL A 82 -23.12 34.28 43.58
N PHE A 83 -23.73 35.42 43.27
CA PHE A 83 -24.53 36.15 44.24
C PHE A 83 -25.89 35.46 44.45
N ALA A 84 -26.22 35.18 45.72
CA ALA A 84 -27.46 34.52 46.14
C ALA A 84 -27.74 33.18 45.39
N GLY A 85 -26.69 32.40 45.15
CA GLY A 85 -26.76 31.11 44.46
C GLY A 85 -25.46 30.29 44.60
N LYS A 86 -25.41 29.13 43.95
CA LYS A 86 -24.25 28.23 43.89
C LYS A 86 -23.69 28.15 42.47
N ALA A 87 -22.38 27.87 42.33
CA ALA A 87 -21.73 27.69 41.03
C ALA A 87 -22.39 26.58 40.18
N SER A 88 -22.94 25.54 40.81
CA SER A 88 -23.67 24.47 40.13
C SER A 88 -24.96 24.92 39.43
N GLN A 89 -25.51 26.08 39.79
CA GLN A 89 -26.75 26.62 39.23
C GLN A 89 -26.51 27.56 38.04
N VAL A 90 -25.25 27.90 37.73
CA VAL A 90 -24.91 28.72 36.57
C VAL A 90 -24.98 27.85 35.32
N LYS A 91 -25.85 28.24 34.37
CA LYS A 91 -25.96 27.56 33.09
C LYS A 91 -24.80 28.00 32.19
N ILE A 92 -23.96 27.05 31.78
CA ILE A 92 -22.85 27.28 30.85
C ILE A 92 -23.30 26.78 29.47
N THR A 93 -23.26 27.65 28.46
CA THR A 93 -23.63 27.32 27.07
C THR A 93 -22.49 27.65 26.12
N GLY A 94 -22.34 26.86 25.06
CA GLY A 94 -21.21 26.90 24.13
C GLY A 94 -20.40 25.61 24.22
N SER A 95 -19.92 25.11 23.08
CA SER A 95 -19.08 23.93 22.98
C SER A 95 -17.62 24.35 22.81
N VAL A 96 -16.73 23.76 23.60
CA VAL A 96 -15.29 23.85 23.40
C VAL A 96 -14.84 22.49 22.90
N ASP A 97 -14.35 22.45 21.66
CA ASP A 97 -13.67 21.26 21.13
C ASP A 97 -12.20 21.37 21.53
N ASN A 98 -11.79 20.63 22.56
CA ASN A 98 -10.40 20.64 23.03
C ASN A 98 -9.49 19.76 22.19
N THR A 99 -9.99 19.11 21.13
CA THR A 99 -9.17 18.35 20.18
C THR A 99 -8.71 19.19 19.00
N LYS A 100 -9.25 20.40 18.86
CA LYS A 100 -8.92 21.37 17.81
C LYS A 100 -8.44 22.66 18.44
N GLU A 101 -7.40 23.23 17.85
CA GLU A 101 -6.95 24.56 18.24
C GLU A 101 -7.97 25.61 17.78
N GLY A 102 -8.20 26.63 18.61
CA GLY A 102 -9.09 27.72 18.25
C GLY A 102 -9.56 28.56 19.43
N ASP A 103 -10.33 29.59 19.11
CA ASP A 103 -10.95 30.50 20.08
C ASP A 103 -12.45 30.20 20.16
N TYR A 104 -12.86 29.58 21.27
CA TYR A 104 -14.24 29.15 21.49
C TYR A 104 -14.97 30.14 22.40
N ARG A 105 -16.23 30.44 22.13
CA ARG A 105 -17.03 31.35 22.96
C ARG A 105 -17.91 30.56 23.91
N VAL A 106 -17.78 30.83 25.21
CA VAL A 106 -18.58 30.21 26.27
C VAL A 106 -19.35 31.27 27.03
N THR A 107 -20.65 31.06 27.22
CA THR A 107 -21.54 31.98 27.93
C THR A 107 -22.00 31.40 29.26
N TYR A 108 -21.75 32.14 30.34
CA TYR A 108 -22.26 31.87 31.69
C TYR A 108 -23.55 32.65 31.89
N SER A 109 -24.63 31.94 32.20
CA SER A 109 -25.97 32.50 32.36
C SER A 109 -26.54 32.22 33.75
N TRP A 110 -26.98 33.27 34.44
CA TRP A 110 -27.63 33.17 35.75
C TRP A 110 -28.66 34.29 35.91
N ARG A 111 -29.89 33.94 36.29
CA ARG A 111 -31.01 34.88 36.50
C ARG A 111 -31.20 35.90 35.35
N GLY A 112 -31.18 35.40 34.10
CA GLY A 112 -31.36 36.21 32.89
C GLY A 112 -30.17 37.07 32.47
N ARG A 113 -29.09 37.14 33.27
CA ARG A 113 -27.85 37.83 32.91
C ARG A 113 -26.88 36.85 32.25
N LYS A 114 -26.16 37.33 31.24
CA LYS A 114 -25.19 36.54 30.45
C LYS A 114 -23.83 37.20 30.48
N LYS A 115 -22.77 36.40 30.60
CA LYS A 115 -21.39 36.84 30.42
C LYS A 115 -20.66 35.85 29.52
N THR A 116 -20.14 36.34 28.40
CA THR A 116 -19.39 35.54 27.44
C THR A 116 -17.90 35.71 27.68
N VAL A 117 -17.16 34.60 27.65
CA VAL A 117 -15.70 34.55 27.70
C VAL A 117 -15.17 33.81 26.48
N THR A 118 -13.90 34.03 26.16
CA THR A 118 -13.18 33.27 25.14
C THR A 118 -12.38 32.17 25.81
N VAL A 119 -12.47 30.95 25.29
CA VAL A 119 -11.64 29.82 25.66
C VAL A 119 -10.66 29.60 24.52
N LYS A 120 -9.37 29.84 24.75
CA LYS A 120 -8.31 29.63 23.78
C LYS A 120 -7.74 28.24 23.97
N VAL A 121 -8.03 27.35 23.04
CA VAL A 121 -7.37 26.03 23.01
C VAL A 121 -6.09 26.20 22.22
N ARG A 122 -4.94 25.90 22.83
CA ARG A 122 -3.59 26.01 22.25
C ARG A 122 -2.77 24.78 22.63
N ASP A 123 -1.85 24.40 21.76
CA ASP A 123 -0.80 23.44 22.10
C ASP A 123 0.43 24.23 22.56
N THR A 124 0.74 24.16 23.85
CA THR A 124 1.87 24.87 24.45
C THR A 124 2.91 23.93 25.03
N LYS A 125 2.61 22.63 25.07
CA LYS A 125 3.51 21.60 25.56
C LYS A 125 4.39 21.13 24.40
N PRO A 126 5.70 20.98 24.63
CA PRO A 126 6.57 20.39 23.62
C PRO A 126 6.38 18.87 23.54
N PRO A 127 6.70 18.27 22.38
CA PRO A 127 6.69 16.82 22.20
C PRO A 127 7.49 16.08 23.27
N VAL A 128 6.97 14.95 23.74
CA VAL A 128 7.71 14.05 24.62
C VAL A 128 8.47 13.05 23.76
N LEU A 129 9.80 13.05 23.89
CA LEU A 129 10.71 12.24 23.08
C LEU A 129 11.42 11.18 23.93
N GLU A 130 11.30 9.91 23.51
CA GLU A 130 12.04 8.78 24.07
C GLU A 130 13.08 8.33 23.03
N MET A 131 14.36 8.52 23.36
CA MET A 131 15.49 8.19 22.47
C MET A 131 15.94 6.73 22.65
N LYS A 132 16.44 6.13 21.57
CA LYS A 132 17.30 4.95 21.65
C LYS A 132 18.68 5.37 22.20
N ASN A 133 19.35 4.45 22.89
CA ASN A 133 20.71 4.69 23.39
C ASN A 133 21.72 4.88 22.26
N SER A 134 21.59 4.07 21.21
CA SER A 134 22.40 4.11 20.00
C SER A 134 21.65 3.57 18.79
N TYR A 135 22.19 3.85 17.61
CA TYR A 135 21.86 3.24 16.34
C TYR A 135 23.18 2.85 15.65
N THR A 136 23.26 1.61 15.17
CA THR A 136 24.45 1.07 14.49
C THR A 136 24.12 0.83 13.03
N VAL A 137 25.02 1.24 12.14
CA VAL A 137 24.91 0.99 10.69
C VAL A 137 26.32 0.98 10.06
N ASP A 138 26.45 0.33 8.92
CA ASP A 138 27.69 0.30 8.14
C ASP A 138 27.96 1.61 7.41
N LEU A 139 29.19 1.77 6.91
CA LEU A 139 29.61 2.94 6.15
C LEU A 139 28.81 3.09 4.84
N GLY A 140 28.30 4.30 4.60
CA GLY A 140 27.43 4.56 3.45
C GLY A 140 25.95 4.26 3.72
N GLY A 141 25.63 3.67 4.87
CA GLY A 141 24.26 3.48 5.34
C GLY A 141 23.48 4.78 5.49
N ALA A 142 22.19 4.74 5.09
CA ALA A 142 21.29 5.85 5.31
C ALA A 142 21.02 6.03 6.82
N VAL A 143 21.09 7.29 7.27
CA VAL A 143 20.86 7.66 8.67
C VAL A 143 19.84 8.79 8.71
N THR A 144 18.74 8.54 9.40
CA THR A 144 17.59 9.44 9.56
C THR A 144 17.35 9.74 11.04
N ALA A 145 16.50 10.72 11.34
CA ALA A 145 16.19 11.06 12.72
C ALA A 145 15.43 9.93 13.44
N ASP A 146 14.56 9.23 12.71
CA ASP A 146 13.76 8.10 13.20
C ASP A 146 14.61 6.95 13.73
N ASP A 147 15.79 6.73 13.15
CA ASP A 147 16.71 5.67 13.57
C ASP A 147 17.12 5.79 15.04
N PHE A 148 17.12 7.02 15.60
CA PHE A 148 17.51 7.30 16.98
C PHE A 148 16.32 7.44 17.94
N VAL A 149 15.08 7.46 17.44
CA VAL A 149 13.88 7.71 18.25
C VAL A 149 13.18 6.38 18.52
N LYS A 150 12.96 6.07 19.79
CA LYS A 150 12.18 4.89 20.20
C LYS A 150 10.68 5.20 20.17
N LYS A 151 10.31 6.41 20.64
CA LYS A 151 8.93 6.87 20.67
C LYS A 151 8.87 8.38 20.73
N VAL A 152 7.90 8.95 20.03
CA VAL A 152 7.53 10.37 20.16
C VAL A 152 6.05 10.46 20.48
N LYS A 153 5.67 11.34 21.41
CA LYS A 153 4.27 11.54 21.81
C LYS A 153 3.99 13.02 21.94
N ASP A 154 2.95 13.47 21.26
CA ASP A 154 2.47 14.85 21.36
C ASP A 154 0.96 14.95 21.10
N ALA A 155 0.35 16.10 21.42
CA ALA A 155 -1.04 16.37 21.12
C ALA A 155 -1.24 16.72 19.62
N SER A 156 -0.21 17.20 18.95
CA SER A 156 -0.20 17.55 17.54
C SER A 156 0.85 16.74 16.74
N GLU A 157 0.90 16.95 15.43
CA GLU A 157 1.84 16.24 14.56
C GLU A 157 3.28 16.70 14.80
N VAL A 158 4.23 15.77 14.75
CA VAL A 158 5.64 16.02 15.10
C VAL A 158 6.56 15.70 13.92
N SER A 159 7.47 16.62 13.64
CA SER A 159 8.58 16.45 12.71
C SER A 159 9.88 16.17 13.47
N LEU A 160 10.73 15.29 12.94
CA LEU A 160 12.02 14.94 13.50
C LEU A 160 13.16 15.44 12.61
N LYS A 161 14.23 15.95 13.23
CA LYS A 161 15.41 16.45 12.51
C LYS A 161 16.70 16.21 13.28
N ILE A 162 17.73 15.70 12.60
CA ILE A 162 19.09 15.66 13.15
C ILE A 162 19.68 17.07 13.08
N LEU A 163 20.04 17.64 14.23
CA LEU A 163 20.56 19.02 14.32
C LEU A 163 22.04 19.12 13.90
N ASN A 164 22.81 18.05 14.11
CA ASN A 164 24.25 18.01 13.88
C ASN A 164 24.62 17.00 12.78
N ALA A 165 23.79 16.92 11.74
CA ALA A 165 24.04 16.08 10.58
C ALA A 165 25.33 16.55 9.89
N LYS A 166 26.17 15.60 9.49
CA LYS A 166 27.41 15.82 8.76
C LYS A 166 27.65 14.66 7.82
N LYS A 167 28.62 14.80 6.92
CA LYS A 167 29.12 13.64 6.16
C LYS A 167 29.79 12.68 7.15
N TRP A 168 29.32 11.44 7.19
CA TRP A 168 29.88 10.40 8.03
C TRP A 168 30.60 9.36 7.15
N ASP A 169 31.85 9.66 6.82
CA ASP A 169 32.69 8.90 5.89
C ASP A 169 33.75 8.04 6.57
N LYS A 170 33.72 7.96 7.91
CA LYS A 170 34.67 7.19 8.72
C LYS A 170 33.94 6.43 9.81
N ALA A 171 34.38 5.21 10.06
CA ALA A 171 33.88 4.41 11.16
C ALA A 171 34.19 5.10 12.51
N GLY A 172 33.32 4.85 13.50
CA GLY A 172 33.45 5.40 14.84
C GLY A 172 32.12 5.80 15.46
N GLU A 173 32.20 6.30 16.70
CA GLU A 173 31.03 6.78 17.45
C GLU A 173 30.82 8.29 17.26
N TYR A 174 29.59 8.68 16.97
CA TYR A 174 29.17 10.07 16.82
C TYR A 174 28.02 10.39 17.77
N SER A 175 28.15 11.49 18.50
CA SER A 175 27.03 12.04 19.27
C SER A 175 26.00 12.63 18.31
N ILE A 176 24.73 12.25 18.45
CA ILE A 176 23.62 12.72 17.62
C ILE A 176 22.61 13.46 18.48
N SER A 177 22.14 14.60 17.99
CA SER A 177 21.06 15.37 18.61
C SER A 177 19.87 15.45 17.66
N VAL A 178 18.73 14.91 18.09
CA VAL A 178 17.47 14.93 17.34
C VAL A 178 16.53 15.97 17.95
N GLU A 179 16.05 16.90 17.13
CA GLU A 179 14.95 17.81 17.46
C GLU A 179 13.63 17.18 17.04
N ALA A 180 12.70 17.09 17.98
CA ALA A 180 11.29 16.88 17.74
C ALA A 180 10.59 18.24 17.82
N LYS A 181 9.92 18.63 16.72
CA LYS A 181 9.20 19.90 16.61
C LYS A 181 7.78 19.64 16.16
N ASP A 182 6.82 20.11 16.93
CA ASP A 182 5.41 20.05 16.53
C ASP A 182 5.05 21.11 15.47
N ILE A 183 3.82 21.05 14.97
CA ILE A 183 3.29 22.03 14.00
C ILE A 183 3.15 23.44 14.57
N TYR A 184 3.19 23.61 15.90
CA TYR A 184 3.01 24.86 16.62
C TYR A 184 4.33 25.52 17.05
N GLY A 185 5.45 24.84 16.82
CA GLY A 185 6.79 25.33 17.10
C GLY A 185 7.33 24.95 18.47
N ASN A 186 6.61 24.16 19.27
CA ASN A 186 7.16 23.63 20.52
C ASN A 186 8.17 22.53 20.20
N LYS A 187 9.26 22.49 20.97
CA LYS A 187 10.45 21.70 20.65
C LYS A 187 10.98 20.93 21.85
N THR A 188 11.43 19.71 21.58
CA THR A 188 12.22 18.89 22.51
C THR A 188 13.42 18.32 21.77
N THR A 189 14.59 18.33 22.40
CA THR A 189 15.80 17.73 21.84
C THR A 189 16.21 16.50 22.65
N GLY A 190 16.47 15.40 21.96
CA GLY A 190 17.03 14.17 22.52
C GLY A 190 18.46 13.94 22.03
N LYS A 191 19.25 13.22 22.82
CA LYS A 191 20.60 12.79 22.45
C LYS A 191 20.65 11.28 22.29
N SER A 192 21.43 10.82 21.31
CA SER A 192 21.72 9.43 21.06
C SER A 192 23.14 9.28 20.49
N LYS A 193 23.55 8.06 20.16
CA LYS A 193 24.82 7.75 19.51
C LYS A 193 24.57 7.09 18.15
N LEU A 194 25.27 7.55 17.13
CA LEU A 194 25.47 6.80 15.90
C LEU A 194 26.77 6.02 16.02
N ILE A 195 26.73 4.72 15.78
CA ILE A 195 27.90 3.85 15.70
C ILE A 195 28.04 3.45 14.24
N LEU A 196 29.10 3.93 13.59
CA LEU A 196 29.42 3.53 12.22
C LEU A 196 30.50 2.48 12.22
N GLU A 197 30.22 1.36 11.56
CA GLU A 197 31.12 0.22 11.48
C GLU A 197 31.58 0.01 10.03
N GLU A 198 32.79 -0.52 9.86
CA GLU A 198 33.22 -1.02 8.56
C GLU A 198 32.59 -2.38 8.35
N ASP A 199 31.86 -2.58 7.25
CA ASP A 199 31.48 -3.92 6.83
C ASP A 199 32.62 -4.56 6.03
N LYS A 200 32.96 -5.80 6.41
CA LYS A 200 34.02 -6.61 5.80
C LYS A 200 33.52 -7.99 5.41
N THR A 201 32.26 -8.29 5.69
CA THR A 201 31.67 -9.56 5.31
C THR A 201 31.09 -9.38 3.91
N PRO A 202 31.45 -10.24 2.94
CA PRO A 202 30.88 -10.15 1.61
C PRO A 202 29.47 -10.76 1.55
N PRO A 203 28.64 -10.35 0.57
CA PRO A 203 27.32 -10.92 0.38
C PRO A 203 27.34 -12.43 0.11
N GLU A 204 26.28 -13.14 0.47
CA GLU A 204 26.07 -14.56 0.15
C GLU A 204 25.17 -14.72 -1.07
N ILE A 205 25.59 -15.54 -2.04
CA ILE A 205 24.79 -15.93 -3.21
C ILE A 205 24.23 -17.33 -2.98
N SER A 206 22.93 -17.52 -3.18
CA SER A 206 22.23 -18.82 -3.13
C SER A 206 21.47 -19.07 -4.43
N GLY A 207 21.24 -20.34 -4.78
CA GLY A 207 20.44 -20.75 -5.95
C GLY A 207 21.21 -20.85 -7.27
N ALA A 208 22.53 -20.69 -7.25
CA ALA A 208 23.42 -20.79 -8.42
C ALA A 208 24.00 -22.21 -8.62
N GLU A 209 23.21 -23.25 -8.33
CA GLU A 209 23.64 -24.65 -8.44
C GLU A 209 23.80 -25.10 -9.90
N ASP A 210 24.75 -26.02 -10.15
CA ASP A 210 24.96 -26.62 -11.47
C ASP A 210 23.66 -27.20 -12.03
N THR A 211 23.43 -27.00 -13.32
CA THR A 211 22.19 -27.39 -13.98
C THR A 211 22.45 -28.01 -15.33
N GLU A 212 21.47 -28.80 -15.77
CA GLU A 212 21.48 -29.43 -17.07
C GLU A 212 20.28 -28.96 -17.89
N ILE A 213 20.49 -28.79 -19.19
CA ILE A 213 19.46 -28.35 -20.13
C ILE A 213 19.64 -29.02 -21.48
N LEU A 214 18.56 -29.22 -22.24
CA LEU A 214 18.65 -29.70 -23.61
C LEU A 214 19.06 -28.57 -24.57
N GLN A 215 19.82 -28.95 -25.58
CA GLN A 215 20.21 -28.09 -26.69
C GLN A 215 18.99 -27.38 -27.29
N GLY A 216 19.09 -26.06 -27.46
CA GLY A 216 18.05 -25.23 -28.05
C GLY A 216 17.03 -24.64 -27.09
N LYS A 217 17.07 -25.04 -25.81
CA LYS A 217 16.22 -24.45 -24.78
C LYS A 217 16.77 -23.10 -24.32
N THR A 218 15.88 -22.25 -23.81
CA THR A 218 16.23 -20.97 -23.21
C THR A 218 16.33 -21.08 -21.69
N MET A 219 17.17 -20.26 -21.05
CA MET A 219 17.27 -20.18 -19.60
C MET A 219 17.47 -18.72 -19.18
N ASP A 220 16.71 -18.26 -18.18
CA ASP A 220 17.04 -17.05 -17.43
C ASP A 220 18.07 -17.41 -16.36
N PHE A 221 19.31 -16.98 -16.57
CA PHE A 221 20.40 -17.25 -15.63
C PHE A 221 20.22 -16.60 -14.26
N SER A 222 19.33 -15.61 -14.12
CA SER A 222 19.05 -14.95 -12.83
C SER A 222 17.92 -15.64 -12.06
N SER A 223 17.13 -16.51 -12.70
CA SER A 223 16.02 -17.19 -12.04
C SER A 223 16.53 -18.10 -10.92
N GLY A 224 15.87 -18.02 -9.76
CA GLY A 224 16.21 -18.76 -8.54
C GLY A 224 17.43 -18.24 -7.77
N VAL A 225 18.18 -17.26 -8.31
CA VAL A 225 19.39 -16.74 -7.66
C VAL A 225 19.06 -15.59 -6.72
N THR A 226 19.47 -15.71 -5.46
CA THR A 226 19.24 -14.69 -4.42
C THR A 226 20.55 -14.24 -3.80
N VAL A 227 20.63 -12.96 -3.45
CA VAL A 227 21.76 -12.38 -2.72
C VAL A 227 21.28 -11.83 -1.39
N LYS A 228 22.03 -12.09 -0.32
CA LYS A 228 21.79 -11.54 1.02
C LYS A 228 23.11 -11.06 1.61
N ASP A 229 23.03 -10.08 2.50
CA ASP A 229 24.18 -9.55 3.20
C ASP A 229 23.80 -9.25 4.67
N ASN A 230 24.79 -9.14 5.56
CA ASN A 230 24.57 -8.86 6.97
C ASN A 230 24.26 -7.39 7.28
N ALA A 231 24.82 -6.44 6.53
CA ALA A 231 24.63 -5.01 6.78
C ALA A 231 23.91 -4.31 5.63
N ASP A 232 24.13 -4.73 4.39
CA ASP A 232 23.45 -4.17 3.23
C ASP A 232 22.09 -4.84 2.98
N PRO A 233 20.94 -4.15 3.16
CA PRO A 233 19.63 -4.70 2.83
C PRO A 233 19.40 -4.91 1.31
N ASP A 234 20.20 -4.31 0.43
CA ASP A 234 20.00 -4.37 -1.02
C ASP A 234 21.32 -4.53 -1.79
N PRO A 235 22.02 -5.67 -1.62
CA PRO A 235 23.27 -5.94 -2.34
C PRO A 235 23.00 -6.15 -3.84
N SER A 236 23.90 -5.65 -4.68
CA SER A 236 23.78 -5.78 -6.14
C SER A 236 24.20 -7.17 -6.63
N LEU A 237 23.58 -7.65 -7.72
CA LEU A 237 23.93 -8.88 -8.42
C LEU A 237 24.19 -8.62 -9.91
N SER A 238 25.33 -9.09 -10.41
CA SER A 238 25.69 -9.10 -11.83
C SER A 238 25.87 -10.53 -12.33
N VAL A 239 25.37 -10.82 -13.53
CA VAL A 239 25.43 -12.14 -14.16
C VAL A 239 26.14 -12.03 -15.51
N ASP A 240 27.30 -12.69 -15.63
CA ASP A 240 28.03 -12.83 -16.89
C ASP A 240 27.76 -14.23 -17.49
N SER A 241 26.91 -14.25 -18.50
CA SER A 241 26.58 -15.43 -19.30
C SER A 241 27.12 -15.35 -20.73
N THR A 242 28.06 -14.45 -21.02
CA THR A 242 28.57 -14.21 -22.39
C THR A 242 29.23 -15.44 -23.02
N LYS A 243 29.68 -16.37 -22.19
CA LYS A 243 30.29 -17.64 -22.61
C LYS A 243 29.29 -18.79 -22.75
N ALA A 244 28.03 -18.61 -22.35
CA ALA A 244 27.04 -19.68 -22.40
C ALA A 244 26.42 -19.77 -23.80
N ASP A 245 26.59 -20.93 -24.44
CA ASP A 245 25.93 -21.27 -25.71
C ASP A 245 24.96 -22.44 -25.48
N LEU A 246 23.66 -22.14 -25.42
CA LEU A 246 22.62 -23.14 -25.20
C LEU A 246 22.27 -23.95 -26.46
N ASN A 247 22.85 -23.60 -27.61
CA ASN A 247 22.58 -24.25 -28.89
C ASN A 247 23.66 -25.27 -29.28
N THR A 248 24.72 -25.41 -28.48
CA THR A 248 25.81 -26.37 -28.73
C THR A 248 25.98 -27.26 -27.50
N PRO A 249 26.03 -28.60 -27.64
CA PRO A 249 26.25 -29.48 -26.50
C PRO A 249 27.63 -29.25 -25.88
N GLY A 250 27.67 -29.14 -24.55
CA GLY A 250 28.89 -28.75 -23.84
C GLY A 250 28.63 -28.39 -22.39
N THR A 251 29.66 -27.97 -21.68
CA THR A 251 29.52 -27.37 -20.34
C THR A 251 30.01 -25.95 -20.39
N TYR A 252 29.15 -25.02 -20.01
CA TYR A 252 29.41 -23.59 -20.01
C TYR A 252 29.39 -23.04 -18.60
N VAL A 253 30.17 -22.01 -18.35
CA VAL A 253 30.25 -21.37 -17.04
C VAL A 253 29.56 -20.02 -17.09
N VAL A 254 28.59 -19.83 -16.22
CA VAL A 254 27.97 -18.54 -15.94
C VAL A 254 28.51 -18.03 -14.61
N THR A 255 28.93 -16.77 -14.58
CA THR A 255 29.55 -16.17 -13.41
C THR A 255 28.59 -15.17 -12.76
N TYR A 256 28.41 -15.30 -11.45
CA TYR A 256 27.63 -14.40 -10.61
C TYR A 256 28.57 -13.59 -9.73
N VAL A 257 28.37 -12.28 -9.70
CA VAL A 257 29.13 -11.36 -8.85
C VAL A 257 28.16 -10.55 -8.02
N ALA A 258 28.20 -10.73 -6.70
CA ALA A 258 27.44 -9.94 -5.75
C ALA A 258 28.32 -8.89 -5.08
N LYS A 259 27.81 -7.67 -4.89
CA LYS A 259 28.52 -6.58 -4.19
C LYS A 259 27.60 -5.84 -3.24
N ASP A 260 28.07 -5.63 -2.02
CA ASP A 260 27.46 -4.71 -1.07
C ASP A 260 27.89 -3.24 -1.35
N ARG A 261 27.26 -2.31 -0.64
CA ARG A 261 27.60 -0.87 -0.67
C ARG A 261 28.98 -0.53 -0.10
N SER A 262 29.54 -1.41 0.73
CA SER A 262 30.88 -1.28 1.31
C SER A 262 31.99 -1.75 0.35
N GLY A 263 31.61 -2.37 -0.77
CA GLY A 263 32.50 -2.86 -1.82
C GLY A 263 33.00 -4.29 -1.62
N ASN A 264 32.50 -5.03 -0.63
CA ASN A 264 32.83 -6.45 -0.49
C ASN A 264 32.13 -7.25 -1.60
N GLU A 265 32.81 -8.29 -2.09
CA GLU A 265 32.40 -9.01 -3.30
C GLU A 265 32.39 -10.53 -3.06
N THR A 266 31.35 -11.20 -3.55
CA THR A 266 31.30 -12.65 -3.68
C THR A 266 31.15 -13.04 -5.14
N LYS A 267 31.94 -14.03 -5.57
CA LYS A 267 31.89 -14.59 -6.92
C LYS A 267 31.53 -16.08 -6.85
N VAL A 268 30.48 -16.46 -7.58
CA VAL A 268 30.05 -17.87 -7.74
C VAL A 268 30.00 -18.22 -9.21
N GLU A 269 30.42 -19.43 -9.55
CA GLU A 269 30.34 -19.97 -10.91
C GLU A 269 29.32 -21.11 -10.94
N ARG A 270 28.40 -21.05 -11.89
CA ARG A 270 27.42 -22.11 -12.19
C ARG A 270 27.79 -22.79 -13.48
N LYS A 271 27.85 -24.12 -13.49
CA LYS A 271 28.02 -24.90 -14.72
C LYS A 271 26.67 -25.24 -15.32
N ILE A 272 26.53 -24.94 -16.60
CA ILE A 272 25.37 -25.27 -17.42
C ILE A 272 25.80 -26.39 -18.37
N THR A 273 25.32 -27.61 -18.13
CA THR A 273 25.56 -28.73 -19.04
C THR A 273 24.45 -28.77 -20.09
N VAL A 274 24.80 -28.45 -21.33
CA VAL A 274 23.91 -28.54 -22.49
C VAL A 274 24.02 -29.95 -23.07
N LYS A 275 22.97 -30.74 -22.93
CA LYS A 275 22.85 -32.07 -23.53
C LYS A 275 22.38 -31.96 -24.97
N ALA A 276 22.91 -32.81 -25.84
CA ALA A 276 22.44 -32.92 -27.21
C ALA A 276 20.95 -33.27 -27.24
N ASN A 277 20.17 -32.48 -27.97
CA ASN A 277 18.79 -32.80 -28.27
C ASN A 277 18.78 -33.59 -29.59
N PRO A 278 18.31 -34.85 -29.62
CA PRO A 278 18.24 -35.63 -30.86
C PRO A 278 17.45 -34.93 -31.97
N GLU A 279 16.44 -34.15 -31.60
CA GLU A 279 15.59 -33.42 -32.55
C GLU A 279 16.28 -32.20 -33.15
N TRP A 280 17.35 -31.68 -32.55
CA TRP A 280 17.95 -30.40 -32.93
C TRP A 280 18.31 -30.28 -34.41
N LYS A 281 18.75 -31.38 -35.02
CA LYS A 281 19.15 -31.44 -36.44
C LYS A 281 18.05 -31.94 -37.38
N GLU A 282 16.89 -32.28 -36.84
CA GLU A 282 15.75 -32.74 -37.63
C GLU A 282 14.93 -31.56 -38.13
N LYS A 283 14.31 -31.73 -39.31
CA LYS A 283 13.29 -30.81 -39.81
C LYS A 283 11.93 -31.26 -39.30
N ILE A 284 11.34 -30.51 -38.37
CA ILE A 284 10.10 -30.86 -37.67
C ILE A 284 9.10 -29.71 -37.78
N VAL A 285 7.86 -30.04 -38.15
CA VAL A 285 6.71 -29.15 -38.02
C VAL A 285 5.83 -29.61 -36.86
N TYR A 286 5.55 -28.68 -35.96
CA TYR A 286 4.55 -28.80 -34.90
C TYR A 286 3.30 -28.03 -35.35
N LEU A 287 2.26 -28.78 -35.74
CA LEU A 287 0.93 -28.20 -35.97
C LEU A 287 0.29 -27.97 -34.61
N THR A 288 -0.02 -26.72 -34.29
CA THR A 288 -0.61 -26.35 -33.00
C THR A 288 -1.94 -25.65 -33.19
N PHE A 289 -2.92 -26.02 -32.37
CA PHE A 289 -4.29 -25.55 -32.45
C PHE A 289 -4.72 -24.99 -31.09
N ASP A 290 -5.09 -23.71 -31.07
CA ASP A 290 -5.51 -23.00 -29.85
C ASP A 290 -7.04 -22.82 -29.81
N ASP A 291 -7.53 -22.56 -28.60
CA ASP A 291 -8.91 -22.15 -28.24
C ASP A 291 -9.99 -23.23 -28.30
N GLY A 292 -9.69 -24.39 -28.88
CA GLY A 292 -10.58 -25.57 -28.86
C GLY A 292 -10.77 -26.21 -27.48
N PRO A 293 -11.55 -27.31 -27.40
CA PRO A 293 -12.13 -28.04 -28.53
C PRO A 293 -13.38 -27.37 -29.14
N SER A 294 -13.75 -27.78 -30.36
CA SER A 294 -14.98 -27.42 -31.08
C SER A 294 -15.37 -28.51 -32.10
N GLU A 295 -16.42 -28.29 -32.89
CA GLU A 295 -16.78 -29.16 -34.02
C GLU A 295 -15.63 -29.33 -35.04
N ASN A 296 -14.73 -28.35 -35.15
CA ASN A 296 -13.57 -28.41 -36.03
C ASN A 296 -12.46 -29.32 -35.51
N THR A 297 -12.34 -29.51 -34.20
CA THR A 297 -11.33 -30.39 -33.59
C THR A 297 -11.45 -31.81 -34.14
N GLY A 298 -12.68 -32.35 -34.24
CA GLY A 298 -12.92 -33.69 -34.76
C GLY A 298 -12.46 -33.86 -36.21
N LYS A 299 -12.75 -32.87 -37.07
CA LYS A 299 -12.35 -32.86 -38.48
C LYS A 299 -10.82 -32.77 -38.62
N ILE A 300 -10.17 -31.97 -37.79
CA ILE A 300 -8.70 -31.85 -37.75
C ILE A 300 -8.08 -33.20 -37.36
N LEU A 301 -8.58 -33.86 -36.32
CA LEU A 301 -8.10 -35.18 -35.90
C LEU A 301 -8.21 -36.22 -37.03
N ASP A 302 -9.31 -36.21 -37.79
CA ASP A 302 -9.47 -37.07 -38.98
C ASP A 302 -8.39 -36.82 -40.03
N ILE A 303 -8.05 -35.55 -40.31
CA ILE A 303 -6.96 -35.19 -41.24
C ILE A 303 -5.60 -35.65 -40.69
N LEU A 304 -5.30 -35.37 -39.41
CA LEU A 304 -4.02 -35.79 -38.80
C LEU A 304 -3.85 -37.31 -38.88
N LYS A 305 -4.92 -38.06 -38.61
CA LYS A 305 -4.97 -39.53 -38.74
C LYS A 305 -4.79 -39.99 -40.18
N GLN A 306 -5.47 -39.36 -41.14
CA GLN A 306 -5.33 -39.67 -42.57
C GLN A 306 -3.88 -39.51 -43.04
N TYR A 307 -3.20 -38.45 -42.60
CA TYR A 307 -1.79 -38.24 -42.94
C TYR A 307 -0.84 -39.06 -42.05
N ASN A 308 -1.31 -39.76 -41.02
CA ASN A 308 -0.49 -40.46 -40.02
C ASN A 308 0.54 -39.54 -39.37
N ILE A 309 0.09 -38.38 -38.90
CA ILE A 309 0.89 -37.37 -38.18
C ILE A 309 0.23 -37.02 -36.84
N LYS A 310 0.94 -36.29 -35.99
CA LYS A 310 0.45 -35.79 -34.71
C LYS A 310 0.44 -34.26 -34.70
N GLY A 311 -0.49 -33.69 -33.93
CA GLY A 311 -0.58 -32.27 -33.63
C GLY A 311 -0.53 -32.00 -32.13
N THR A 312 -0.63 -30.73 -31.77
CA THR A 312 -0.75 -30.25 -30.38
C THR A 312 -2.00 -29.38 -30.25
N PHE A 313 -2.82 -29.64 -29.23
CA PHE A 313 -4.03 -28.88 -28.96
C PHE A 313 -3.88 -28.15 -27.63
N PHE A 314 -3.82 -26.82 -27.64
CA PHE A 314 -3.82 -25.99 -26.44
C PHE A 314 -5.27 -25.68 -26.07
N VAL A 315 -5.82 -26.50 -25.17
CA VAL A 315 -7.26 -26.52 -24.90
C VAL A 315 -7.69 -25.49 -23.85
N THR A 316 -8.95 -25.07 -23.95
CA THR A 316 -9.63 -24.20 -22.98
C THR A 316 -10.72 -24.93 -22.20
N GLY A 317 -11.32 -24.27 -21.21
CA GLY A 317 -12.47 -24.77 -20.44
C GLY A 317 -13.84 -24.29 -20.94
N ASN A 318 -13.90 -23.58 -22.07
CA ASN A 318 -15.11 -22.87 -22.52
C ASN A 318 -16.14 -23.73 -23.25
N HIS A 319 -15.75 -24.84 -23.90
CA HIS A 319 -16.64 -25.70 -24.70
C HIS A 319 -16.69 -27.13 -24.16
N ARG A 320 -17.24 -27.27 -22.95
CA ARG A 320 -17.25 -28.54 -22.18
C ARG A 320 -18.05 -29.65 -22.86
N GLU A 321 -18.99 -29.30 -23.73
CA GLU A 321 -19.74 -30.20 -24.58
C GLU A 321 -18.86 -31.02 -25.55
N HIS A 322 -17.63 -30.59 -25.79
CA HIS A 322 -16.64 -31.25 -26.66
C HIS A 322 -15.44 -31.84 -25.88
N ASP A 323 -15.56 -32.03 -24.56
CA ASP A 323 -14.53 -32.66 -23.73
C ASP A 323 -14.11 -34.05 -24.26
N ASP A 324 -15.01 -34.77 -24.95
CA ASP A 324 -14.73 -36.06 -25.58
C ASP A 324 -13.68 -35.95 -26.70
N LEU A 325 -13.59 -34.81 -27.38
CA LEU A 325 -12.58 -34.55 -28.41
C LEU A 325 -11.18 -34.35 -27.81
N ILE A 326 -11.08 -33.83 -26.58
CA ILE A 326 -9.81 -33.80 -25.84
C ILE A 326 -9.34 -35.24 -25.57
N LYS A 327 -10.26 -36.11 -25.12
CA LYS A 327 -9.96 -37.53 -24.90
C LYS A 327 -9.53 -38.22 -26.18
N ARG A 328 -10.26 -37.99 -27.27
CA ARG A 328 -9.95 -38.53 -28.59
C ARG A 328 -8.58 -38.08 -29.08
N ALA A 329 -8.27 -36.79 -28.98
CA ALA A 329 -6.98 -36.24 -29.37
C ALA A 329 -5.83 -36.93 -28.63
N PHE A 330 -5.96 -37.09 -27.31
CA PHE A 330 -5.00 -37.80 -26.46
C PHE A 330 -4.86 -39.29 -26.82
N ASP A 331 -5.98 -40.02 -26.96
CA ASP A 331 -5.98 -41.46 -27.30
C ASP A 331 -5.40 -41.73 -28.69
N GLU A 332 -5.55 -40.78 -29.61
CA GLU A 332 -4.93 -40.83 -30.95
C GLU A 332 -3.46 -40.39 -30.94
N GLY A 333 -2.88 -40.09 -29.77
CA GLY A 333 -1.46 -39.79 -29.56
C GLY A 333 -1.04 -38.36 -29.89
N ASN A 334 -1.98 -37.42 -29.93
CA ASN A 334 -1.68 -35.99 -30.05
C ASN A 334 -1.33 -35.41 -28.69
N SER A 335 -0.54 -34.32 -28.69
CA SER A 335 -0.18 -33.62 -27.46
C SER A 335 -1.31 -32.71 -27.01
N ILE A 336 -1.60 -32.72 -25.70
CA ILE A 336 -2.58 -31.81 -25.09
C ILE A 336 -1.81 -30.79 -24.26
N GLY A 337 -1.95 -29.51 -24.60
CA GLY A 337 -1.42 -28.37 -23.86
C GLY A 337 -2.54 -27.55 -23.21
N LEU A 338 -2.17 -26.65 -22.30
CA LEU A 338 -3.09 -25.81 -21.55
C LEU A 338 -3.08 -24.38 -22.10
N HIS A 339 -4.26 -23.83 -22.43
CA HIS A 339 -4.39 -22.45 -22.93
C HIS A 339 -5.08 -21.50 -21.96
N THR A 340 -5.30 -21.92 -20.71
CA THR A 340 -6.22 -21.32 -19.69
C THR A 340 -7.63 -21.89 -19.73
N TYR A 341 -8.32 -21.88 -18.59
CA TYR A 341 -9.69 -22.38 -18.47
C TYR A 341 -10.71 -21.38 -19.04
N THR A 342 -10.59 -20.10 -18.68
CA THR A 342 -11.58 -19.08 -19.06
C THR A 342 -11.29 -18.42 -20.40
N HIS A 343 -10.00 -18.35 -20.80
CA HIS A 343 -9.55 -17.57 -21.97
C HIS A 343 -10.01 -16.10 -21.93
N ASP A 344 -10.29 -15.57 -20.74
CA ASP A 344 -10.67 -14.17 -20.55
C ASP A 344 -9.46 -13.38 -20.02
N TYR A 345 -8.95 -12.46 -20.84
CA TYR A 345 -7.76 -11.66 -20.50
C TYR A 345 -7.90 -10.91 -19.17
N ALA A 346 -9.09 -10.37 -18.88
CA ALA A 346 -9.31 -9.60 -17.65
C ALA A 346 -9.25 -10.48 -16.40
N THR A 347 -9.72 -11.73 -16.50
CA THR A 347 -9.64 -12.70 -15.40
C THR A 347 -8.23 -13.27 -15.27
N VAL A 348 -7.66 -13.76 -16.38
CA VAL A 348 -6.38 -14.48 -16.40
C VAL A 348 -5.21 -13.57 -16.03
N TYR A 349 -5.19 -12.32 -16.52
CA TYR A 349 -4.08 -11.38 -16.28
C TYR A 349 -4.35 -10.39 -15.14
N ALA A 350 -5.35 -10.62 -14.29
CA ALA A 350 -5.62 -9.78 -13.12
C ALA A 350 -4.48 -9.81 -12.07
N SER A 351 -3.75 -10.93 -11.97
CA SER A 351 -2.58 -11.11 -11.12
C SER A 351 -1.89 -12.44 -11.44
N GLU A 352 -0.67 -12.65 -10.93
CA GLU A 352 0.02 -13.95 -11.02
C GLU A 352 -0.83 -15.08 -10.41
N GLN A 353 -1.44 -14.85 -9.24
CA GLN A 353 -2.29 -15.84 -8.60
C GLN A 353 -3.53 -16.17 -9.46
N ALA A 354 -4.16 -15.17 -10.07
CA ALA A 354 -5.31 -15.37 -10.93
C ALA A 354 -4.97 -16.23 -12.16
N TYR A 355 -3.81 -15.99 -12.78
CA TYR A 355 -3.31 -16.82 -13.88
C TYR A 355 -3.17 -18.29 -13.45
N PHE A 356 -2.51 -18.55 -12.32
CA PHE A 356 -2.29 -19.92 -11.86
C PHE A 356 -3.55 -20.61 -11.35
N ASP A 357 -4.48 -19.89 -10.73
CA ASP A 357 -5.79 -20.43 -10.34
C ASP A 357 -6.61 -20.87 -11.56
N ASP A 358 -6.53 -20.10 -12.65
CA ASP A 358 -7.21 -20.44 -13.91
C ASP A 358 -6.49 -21.59 -14.66
N LEU A 359 -5.15 -21.54 -14.72
CA LEU A 359 -4.34 -22.61 -15.29
C LEU A 359 -4.55 -23.95 -14.56
N GLN A 360 -4.69 -23.94 -13.23
CA GLN A 360 -4.95 -25.14 -12.44
C GLN A 360 -6.29 -25.78 -12.82
N LYS A 361 -7.34 -24.98 -13.07
CA LYS A 361 -8.66 -25.52 -13.47
C LYS A 361 -8.59 -26.26 -14.80
N VAL A 362 -7.88 -25.73 -15.79
CA VAL A 362 -7.73 -26.43 -17.08
C VAL A 362 -6.78 -27.62 -16.96
N SER A 363 -5.76 -27.55 -16.10
CA SER A 363 -4.88 -28.69 -15.79
C SER A 363 -5.67 -29.85 -15.16
N ASP A 364 -6.52 -29.57 -14.16
CA ASP A 364 -7.38 -30.54 -13.50
C ASP A 364 -8.42 -31.13 -14.46
N LEU A 365 -8.96 -30.31 -15.37
CA LEU A 365 -9.85 -30.75 -16.42
C LEU A 365 -9.16 -31.78 -17.33
N VAL A 366 -7.99 -31.42 -17.87
CA VAL A 366 -7.22 -32.29 -18.76
C VAL A 366 -6.87 -33.59 -18.05
N GLU A 367 -6.32 -33.54 -16.82
CA GLU A 367 -5.99 -34.74 -16.05
C GLU A 367 -7.20 -35.62 -15.80
N LYS A 368 -8.37 -35.04 -15.50
CA LYS A 368 -9.62 -35.80 -15.32
C LYS A 368 -10.03 -36.55 -16.59
N ILE A 369 -9.80 -35.96 -17.76
CA ILE A 369 -10.19 -36.54 -19.05
C ILE A 369 -9.18 -37.59 -19.50
N THR A 370 -7.90 -37.25 -19.52
CA THR A 370 -6.82 -38.06 -20.11
C THR A 370 -6.20 -39.04 -19.13
N GLY A 371 -6.29 -38.77 -17.83
CA GLY A 371 -5.55 -39.47 -16.78
C GLY A 371 -4.12 -38.95 -16.57
N GLU A 372 -3.70 -37.92 -17.31
CA GLU A 372 -2.34 -37.37 -17.27
C GLU A 372 -2.35 -35.84 -17.16
N LYS A 373 -1.46 -35.30 -16.33
CA LYS A 373 -1.22 -33.85 -16.26
C LYS A 373 -0.39 -33.40 -17.45
N SER A 374 -0.90 -32.39 -18.16
CA SER A 374 -0.10 -31.68 -19.16
C SER A 374 0.93 -30.77 -18.50
N THR A 375 2.13 -30.74 -19.06
CA THR A 375 3.20 -29.79 -18.71
C THR A 375 3.40 -28.72 -19.78
N LEU A 376 2.59 -28.73 -20.85
CA LEU A 376 2.72 -27.81 -21.97
C LEU A 376 1.71 -26.69 -21.80
N ILE A 377 2.16 -25.44 -21.93
CA ILE A 377 1.25 -24.29 -21.87
C ILE A 377 1.46 -23.38 -23.07
N ARG A 378 0.43 -22.62 -23.40
CA ARG A 378 0.56 -21.44 -24.26
C ARG A 378 -0.24 -20.32 -23.63
N PHE A 379 0.42 -19.18 -23.41
CA PHE A 379 -0.25 -18.00 -22.86
C PHE A 379 -1.28 -17.47 -23.87
N PRO A 380 -2.50 -17.07 -23.45
CA PRO A 380 -3.41 -16.30 -24.30
C PRO A 380 -2.70 -15.06 -24.87
N GLY A 381 -2.70 -14.94 -26.21
CA GLY A 381 -1.97 -13.89 -26.93
C GLY A 381 -0.45 -14.07 -27.02
N GLY A 382 0.09 -15.19 -26.53
CA GLY A 382 1.52 -15.51 -26.47
C GLY A 382 2.26 -14.80 -25.32
N SER A 383 3.49 -15.23 -25.04
CA SER A 383 4.36 -14.61 -24.02
C SER A 383 4.69 -13.13 -24.32
N SER A 384 4.59 -12.76 -25.60
CA SER A 384 4.82 -11.42 -26.13
C SER A 384 3.61 -10.49 -26.08
N ASN A 385 2.47 -10.94 -25.53
CA ASN A 385 1.26 -10.13 -25.50
C ASN A 385 1.48 -8.83 -24.71
N THR A 386 0.83 -7.75 -25.16
CA THR A 386 0.84 -6.46 -24.47
C THR A 386 -0.46 -6.19 -23.71
N VAL A 387 -1.52 -6.97 -23.97
CA VAL A 387 -2.84 -6.80 -23.34
C VAL A 387 -2.79 -7.04 -21.82
N SER A 388 -1.89 -7.94 -21.36
CA SER A 388 -1.65 -8.14 -19.93
C SER A 388 -1.21 -6.86 -19.21
N ALA A 389 -0.55 -5.93 -19.91
CA ALA A 389 -0.06 -4.67 -19.36
C ALA A 389 -1.20 -3.70 -19.02
N ASP A 390 -2.38 -3.87 -19.63
CA ASP A 390 -3.59 -3.10 -19.29
C ASP A 390 -4.13 -3.47 -17.89
N TYR A 391 -3.72 -4.62 -17.34
CA TYR A 391 -4.12 -5.12 -16.03
C TYR A 391 -2.97 -5.01 -15.01
N VAL A 392 -1.80 -5.59 -15.32
CA VAL A 392 -0.62 -5.60 -14.45
C VAL A 392 0.65 -5.46 -15.29
N GLN A 393 1.36 -4.34 -15.10
CA GLN A 393 2.66 -4.08 -15.72
C GLN A 393 3.73 -5.05 -15.19
N GLY A 394 4.57 -5.61 -16.07
CA GLY A 394 5.61 -6.57 -15.69
C GLY A 394 5.09 -8.00 -15.48
N LEU A 395 3.79 -8.26 -15.68
CA LEU A 395 3.21 -9.57 -15.35
C LEU A 395 3.79 -10.71 -16.19
N MET A 396 3.98 -10.51 -17.50
CA MET A 396 4.51 -11.58 -18.35
C MET A 396 5.97 -11.89 -18.02
N THR A 397 6.75 -10.87 -17.64
CA THR A 397 8.12 -11.06 -17.12
C THR A 397 8.12 -11.97 -15.87
N THR A 398 7.13 -11.84 -14.99
CA THR A 398 6.98 -12.72 -13.82
C THR A 398 6.48 -14.11 -14.24
N LEU A 399 5.40 -14.17 -15.03
CA LEU A 399 4.73 -15.43 -15.38
C LEU A 399 5.62 -16.38 -16.18
N THR A 400 6.37 -15.86 -17.15
CA THR A 400 7.28 -16.69 -17.97
C THR A 400 8.36 -17.39 -17.15
N LYS A 401 8.77 -16.83 -16.00
CA LYS A 401 9.67 -17.47 -15.04
C LYS A 401 8.93 -18.46 -14.14
N ALA A 402 7.82 -18.01 -13.56
CA ALA A 402 7.06 -18.79 -12.58
C ALA A 402 6.51 -20.11 -13.16
N VAL A 403 6.17 -20.15 -14.45
CA VAL A 403 5.71 -21.38 -15.10
C VAL A 403 6.81 -22.43 -15.19
N HIS A 404 8.05 -22.03 -15.50
CA HIS A 404 9.21 -22.93 -15.51
C HIS A 404 9.52 -23.47 -14.11
N GLU A 405 9.47 -22.60 -13.09
CA GLU A 405 9.66 -22.97 -11.68
C GLU A 405 8.60 -23.97 -11.19
N LYS A 406 7.38 -23.90 -11.73
CA LYS A 406 6.29 -24.85 -11.48
C LYS A 406 6.35 -26.11 -12.35
N GLY A 407 7.37 -26.26 -13.19
CA GLY A 407 7.62 -27.45 -13.99
C GLY A 407 6.87 -27.50 -15.32
N TYR A 408 6.25 -26.41 -15.75
CA TYR A 408 5.68 -26.27 -17.10
C TYR A 408 6.77 -25.86 -18.10
N GLU A 409 6.49 -26.08 -19.39
CA GLU A 409 7.18 -25.43 -20.50
C GLU A 409 6.12 -24.69 -21.32
N TYR A 410 6.41 -23.44 -21.69
CA TYR A 410 5.51 -22.69 -22.55
C TYR A 410 5.99 -22.72 -24.00
N PHE A 411 5.05 -22.59 -24.93
CA PHE A 411 5.36 -22.57 -26.35
C PHE A 411 4.60 -21.43 -27.00
N ASP A 412 5.31 -20.48 -27.61
CA ASP A 412 4.72 -19.54 -28.56
C ASP A 412 4.68 -20.21 -29.95
N TRP A 413 4.91 -19.45 -31.01
CA TRP A 413 5.00 -19.95 -32.38
C TRP A 413 6.14 -19.23 -33.10
N ASN A 414 6.58 -19.76 -34.23
CA ASN A 414 7.47 -19.01 -35.13
C ASN A 414 6.91 -18.96 -36.56
N CYS A 415 5.70 -19.48 -36.73
CA CYS A 415 4.94 -19.45 -37.96
C CYS A 415 3.47 -19.18 -37.63
N ASP A 416 2.95 -18.06 -38.13
CA ASP A 416 1.56 -17.67 -37.89
C ASP A 416 0.74 -17.90 -39.15
N SER A 417 -0.28 -18.76 -39.07
CA SER A 417 -1.22 -18.97 -40.19
C SER A 417 -2.09 -17.73 -40.44
N THR A 418 -2.19 -16.84 -39.45
CA THR A 418 -3.05 -15.65 -39.38
C THR A 418 -4.55 -15.94 -39.45
N ASP A 419 -4.96 -17.17 -39.15
CA ASP A 419 -6.38 -17.54 -39.09
C ASP A 419 -7.14 -16.79 -37.99
N ALA A 420 -6.47 -16.30 -36.96
CA ALA A 420 -7.03 -15.39 -35.95
C ALA A 420 -7.28 -13.95 -36.43
N SER A 421 -6.83 -13.56 -37.62
CA SER A 421 -7.03 -12.18 -38.13
C SER A 421 -8.49 -11.85 -38.48
N GLY A 422 -9.35 -12.86 -38.58
CA GLY A 422 -10.79 -12.72 -38.79
C GLY A 422 -11.48 -14.08 -38.85
N ASN A 423 -12.80 -14.10 -38.99
CA ASN A 423 -13.54 -15.34 -39.23
C ASN A 423 -13.48 -15.70 -40.71
N ASN A 424 -13.34 -16.99 -41.02
CA ASN A 424 -13.33 -17.52 -42.40
C ASN A 424 -12.31 -16.84 -43.33
N VAL A 425 -11.09 -16.59 -42.83
CA VAL A 425 -9.97 -16.12 -43.65
C VAL A 425 -9.76 -17.10 -44.81
N ALA A 426 -9.57 -16.59 -46.03
CA ALA A 426 -9.50 -17.43 -47.23
C ALA A 426 -8.40 -18.50 -47.13
N VAL A 427 -8.73 -19.74 -47.51
CA VAL A 427 -7.82 -20.91 -47.46
C VAL A 427 -6.47 -20.63 -48.12
N SER A 428 -6.47 -20.01 -49.30
CA SER A 428 -5.22 -19.68 -50.01
C SER A 428 -4.31 -18.74 -49.23
N LYS A 429 -4.89 -17.85 -48.42
CA LYS A 429 -4.12 -16.93 -47.56
C LYS A 429 -3.53 -17.66 -46.36
N LEU A 430 -4.30 -18.56 -45.75
CA LEU A 430 -3.83 -19.41 -44.65
C LEU A 430 -2.67 -20.30 -45.11
N VAL A 431 -2.83 -21.00 -46.23
CA VAL A 431 -1.78 -21.85 -46.83
C VAL A 431 -0.55 -21.01 -47.16
N GLN A 432 -0.71 -19.85 -47.80
CA GLN A 432 0.42 -18.95 -48.08
C GLN A 432 1.17 -18.59 -46.80
N ASN A 433 0.48 -18.07 -45.79
CA ASN A 433 1.13 -17.56 -44.58
C ASN A 433 1.78 -18.69 -43.77
N ALA A 434 1.09 -19.82 -43.60
CA ALA A 434 1.60 -20.98 -42.89
C ALA A 434 2.79 -21.66 -43.59
N THR A 435 3.07 -21.36 -44.87
CA THR A 435 4.18 -21.96 -45.63
C THR A 435 5.33 -20.98 -45.92
N LEU A 436 5.29 -19.74 -45.39
CA LEU A 436 6.38 -18.78 -45.51
C LEU A 436 7.56 -19.07 -44.56
N CYS A 437 7.40 -20.00 -43.62
CA CYS A 437 8.33 -20.25 -42.53
C CYS A 437 9.33 -21.35 -42.90
N SER A 438 10.62 -21.12 -42.63
CA SER A 438 11.72 -21.97 -43.12
C SER A 438 12.73 -22.42 -42.06
N ALA A 439 12.39 -22.32 -40.77
CA ALA A 439 13.22 -22.84 -39.69
C ALA A 439 13.22 -24.38 -39.69
N ASP A 440 14.29 -25.02 -39.20
CA ASP A 440 14.30 -26.49 -39.07
C ASP A 440 13.20 -26.98 -38.12
N HIS A 441 12.88 -26.19 -37.09
CA HIS A 441 11.75 -26.42 -36.18
C HIS A 441 10.68 -25.37 -36.42
N VAL A 442 9.55 -25.74 -37.03
CA VAL A 442 8.44 -24.83 -37.32
C VAL A 442 7.29 -25.13 -36.37
N THR A 443 6.92 -24.17 -35.52
CA THR A 443 5.71 -24.24 -34.69
C THR A 443 4.65 -23.33 -35.33
N ILE A 444 3.63 -23.94 -35.92
CA ILE A 444 2.57 -23.23 -36.65
C ILE A 444 1.40 -22.96 -35.71
N LEU A 445 1.06 -21.69 -35.50
CA LEU A 445 -0.15 -21.26 -34.80
C LEU A 445 -1.36 -21.33 -35.74
N MET A 446 -2.37 -22.06 -35.31
CA MET A 446 -3.71 -22.14 -35.88
C MET A 446 -4.72 -22.25 -34.74
N HIS A 447 -6.01 -22.16 -35.06
CA HIS A 447 -7.10 -22.25 -34.11
C HIS A 447 -8.14 -23.25 -34.61
N ASP A 448 -8.64 -24.09 -33.70
CA ASP A 448 -9.68 -25.08 -33.99
C ASP A 448 -11.03 -24.68 -33.42
N THR A 449 -11.36 -23.38 -33.38
CA THR A 449 -12.68 -22.88 -32.98
C THR A 449 -13.73 -23.03 -34.09
N ASP A 450 -15.01 -22.94 -33.76
CA ASP A 450 -16.12 -23.12 -34.73
C ASP A 450 -16.03 -22.16 -35.93
N ALA A 451 -15.47 -20.97 -35.74
CA ALA A 451 -15.33 -19.95 -36.79
C ALA A 451 -14.15 -20.18 -37.77
N LYS A 452 -13.45 -21.32 -37.65
CA LYS A 452 -12.20 -21.64 -38.35
C LYS A 452 -12.31 -22.85 -39.28
N ASP A 453 -13.46 -23.02 -39.93
CA ASP A 453 -13.63 -24.07 -40.97
C ASP A 453 -12.55 -23.99 -42.06
N THR A 454 -12.13 -22.78 -42.44
CA THR A 454 -11.08 -22.59 -43.45
C THR A 454 -9.70 -23.06 -43.00
N THR A 455 -9.43 -23.13 -41.69
CA THR A 455 -8.22 -23.76 -41.14
C THR A 455 -8.22 -25.26 -41.40
N VAL A 456 -9.38 -25.91 -41.24
CA VAL A 456 -9.56 -27.34 -41.56
C VAL A 456 -9.31 -27.59 -43.06
N GLU A 457 -9.84 -26.74 -43.93
CA GLU A 457 -9.67 -26.84 -45.38
C GLU A 457 -8.22 -26.59 -45.84
N ALA A 458 -7.48 -25.72 -45.15
CA ALA A 458 -6.08 -25.39 -45.47
C ALA A 458 -5.10 -26.50 -45.08
N LEU A 459 -5.43 -27.26 -44.04
CA LEU A 459 -4.50 -28.18 -43.37
C LEU A 459 -3.84 -29.21 -44.30
N PRO A 460 -4.55 -29.90 -45.22
CA PRO A 460 -3.94 -30.83 -46.17
C PRO A 460 -2.82 -30.22 -47.02
N GLN A 461 -3.02 -28.99 -47.54
CA GLN A 461 -2.05 -28.30 -48.39
C GLN A 461 -0.80 -27.88 -47.60
N ILE A 462 -0.97 -27.45 -46.34
CA ILE A 462 0.14 -27.11 -45.44
C ILE A 462 0.97 -28.37 -45.15
N ILE A 463 0.30 -29.49 -44.84
CA ILE A 463 0.98 -30.76 -44.57
C ILE A 463 1.79 -31.22 -45.80
N GLU A 464 1.17 -31.21 -46.99
CA GLU A 464 1.82 -31.63 -48.23
C GLU A 464 3.02 -30.75 -48.60
N TYR A 465 2.91 -29.43 -48.41
CA TYR A 465 4.02 -28.52 -48.61
C TYR A 465 5.24 -28.90 -47.77
N TYR A 466 5.08 -28.99 -46.44
CA TYR A 466 6.18 -29.26 -45.53
C TYR A 466 6.73 -30.69 -45.68
N ARG A 467 5.88 -31.68 -45.96
CA ARG A 467 6.35 -33.03 -46.35
C ARG A 467 7.22 -32.99 -47.60
N GLY A 468 6.81 -32.23 -48.62
CA GLY A 468 7.60 -32.03 -49.84
C GLY A 468 8.97 -31.37 -49.58
N GLN A 469 9.09 -30.60 -48.49
CA GLN A 469 10.34 -29.97 -48.05
C GLN A 469 11.16 -30.84 -47.07
N GLY A 470 10.74 -32.09 -46.85
CA GLY A 470 11.45 -33.06 -46.00
C GLY A 470 11.19 -32.93 -44.50
N TYR A 471 10.13 -32.23 -44.08
CA TYR A 471 9.77 -32.13 -42.67
C TYR A 471 9.00 -33.36 -42.19
N SER A 472 9.30 -33.77 -40.96
CA SER A 472 8.45 -34.66 -40.17
C SER A 472 7.44 -33.86 -39.35
N PHE A 473 6.40 -34.51 -38.83
CA PHE A 473 5.36 -33.87 -38.03
C PHE A 473 5.25 -34.58 -36.69
N LYS A 474 5.33 -33.82 -35.59
CA LYS A 474 5.28 -34.34 -34.23
C LYS A 474 4.36 -33.48 -33.37
N GLY A 475 3.82 -34.07 -32.31
CA GLY A 475 3.24 -33.32 -31.20
C GLY A 475 4.36 -32.72 -30.34
N LEU A 476 4.12 -31.54 -29.76
CA LEU A 476 5.06 -30.93 -28.82
C LEU A 476 5.20 -31.81 -27.59
N THR A 477 6.42 -31.91 -27.09
CA THR A 477 6.72 -32.47 -25.77
C THR A 477 7.40 -31.40 -24.93
N LYS A 478 7.54 -31.65 -23.63
CA LYS A 478 8.26 -30.71 -22.74
C LYS A 478 9.69 -30.45 -23.22
N ASP A 479 10.31 -31.40 -23.93
CA ASP A 479 11.69 -31.35 -24.39
C ASP A 479 11.85 -30.84 -25.83
N SER A 480 10.74 -30.63 -26.54
CA SER A 480 10.76 -30.09 -27.91
C SER A 480 11.40 -28.70 -27.93
N VAL A 481 12.03 -28.36 -29.06
CA VAL A 481 12.61 -27.03 -29.29
C VAL A 481 11.49 -25.99 -29.26
N ALA A 482 11.48 -25.16 -28.22
CA ALA A 482 10.40 -24.20 -28.00
C ALA A 482 10.62 -22.93 -28.83
N ALA A 483 9.56 -22.45 -29.48
CA ALA A 483 9.52 -21.09 -29.99
C ALA A 483 9.16 -20.16 -28.82
N HIS A 484 10.08 -19.32 -28.39
CA HIS A 484 9.82 -18.27 -27.39
C HIS A 484 9.93 -16.90 -28.04
N HIS A 485 8.88 -16.11 -27.92
CA HIS A 485 8.91 -14.72 -28.30
C HIS A 485 9.65 -13.88 -27.25
N ARG A 486 9.98 -12.64 -27.65
CA ARG A 486 10.40 -11.61 -26.70
C ARG A 486 9.21 -11.21 -25.84
N VAL A 487 9.36 -11.32 -24.52
CA VAL A 487 8.38 -10.81 -23.54
C VAL A 487 8.30 -9.28 -23.64
N ASN A 488 7.09 -8.74 -23.76
CA ASN A 488 6.84 -7.31 -23.99
C ASN A 488 6.10 -6.60 -22.85
N ASN A 489 5.76 -7.32 -21.77
CA ASN A 489 5.17 -6.77 -20.55
C ASN A 489 6.03 -7.06 -19.32
#